data_AF-A0A3D5H745-F1
#
_entry.id   AF-A0A3D5H745-F1
#
_cell.length_a   1.000
_cell.length_b   1.000
_cell.length_c   1.000
_cell.angle_alpha   90.00
_cell.angle_beta   90.00
_cell.angle_gamma   90.00
#
_symmetry.space_group_name_H-M   'P 1'
#
loop_
_entity.id
_entity.type
_entity.pdbx_description
1 polymer ?
#
loop_
_entity_poly.entity_id
_entity_poly.type
_entity_poly.pdbx_seq_one_letter_code
_entity_poly.pdbx_strand_id
1 'polypeptide(L)'
;MLRSPTAFEDVVKMICTTNCTWALTTLIVTNLVQRFGKSLDGVGVAFPTPQAIAGSSEHSLRSEIKAGYRSPYLLELAERVASKKLDLEAWRSSPLATTELFEEMRGVKGIGPYAAGNILKLVGRYDYLGLDSWVRSKYYELHRNGRTVKDSTIERHYAPYGKWRGLFFWLEMTRYWHDEKFLL
;
A
#
# COMPACT_ATOMS: atom_id res chain seq x y z
N MET A 1 6.74 8.68 2.39
CA MET A 1 6.32 7.55 1.52
C MET A 1 6.51 8.02 0.08
N LEU A 2 7.27 7.30 -0.75
CA LEU A 2 7.48 7.66 -2.14
C LEU A 2 6.48 6.89 -2.99
N ARG A 3 5.83 7.58 -3.95
CA ARG A 3 4.94 6.96 -4.94
C ARG A 3 5.77 6.28 -6.03
N SER A 4 5.30 5.14 -6.52
CA SER A 4 5.87 4.49 -7.70
C SER A 4 5.49 5.24 -9.00
N PRO A 5 6.14 4.92 -10.13
CA PRO A 5 5.80 5.50 -11.44
C PRO A 5 4.36 5.25 -11.89
N THR A 6 3.72 4.17 -11.43
CA THR A 6 2.32 3.83 -11.74
C THR A 6 1.53 3.56 -10.46
N ALA A 7 0.25 3.93 -10.46
CA ALA A 7 -0.72 3.55 -9.43
C ALA A 7 -0.91 2.02 -9.38
N PHE A 8 -0.78 1.33 -10.51
CA PHE A 8 -0.80 -0.14 -10.54
C PHE A 8 0.29 -0.74 -9.65
N GLU A 9 1.53 -0.26 -9.78
CA GLU A 9 2.64 -0.72 -8.95
C GLU A 9 2.42 -0.42 -7.46
N ASP A 10 1.95 0.79 -7.15
CA ASP A 10 1.60 1.19 -5.77
C ASP A 10 0.56 0.22 -5.15
N VAL A 11 -0.50 -0.10 -5.91
CA VAL A 11 -1.59 -0.98 -5.45
C VAL A 11 -1.13 -2.43 -5.30
N VAL A 12 -0.38 -2.97 -6.26
CA VAL A 12 0.17 -4.33 -6.17
C VAL A 12 1.06 -4.47 -4.94
N LYS A 13 1.97 -3.51 -4.71
CA LYS A 13 2.82 -3.50 -3.52
C LYS A 13 1.99 -3.40 -2.24
N MET A 14 0.93 -2.60 -2.21
CA MET A 14 0.04 -2.49 -1.06
C MET A 14 -0.70 -3.80 -0.75
N ILE A 15 -1.15 -4.54 -1.77
CA ILE A 15 -1.73 -5.87 -1.56
C ILE A 15 -0.67 -6.81 -0.94
N CYS A 16 0.58 -6.72 -1.40
CA CYS A 16 1.68 -7.54 -0.89
C CYS A 16 2.04 -7.25 0.58
N THR A 17 1.81 -6.03 1.08
CA THR A 17 2.09 -5.66 2.48
C THR A 17 1.01 -6.12 3.47
N THR A 18 -0.20 -6.41 2.99
CA THR A 18 -1.35 -6.69 3.86
C THR A 18 -1.16 -8.02 4.59
N ASN A 19 -1.29 -8.09 5.92
CA ASN A 19 -1.06 -9.30 6.75
C ASN A 19 0.28 -10.01 6.42
N CYS A 20 1.35 -9.23 6.31
CA CYS A 20 2.64 -9.69 5.81
C CYS A 20 3.76 -9.10 6.68
N THR A 21 4.87 -9.82 6.79
CA THR A 21 6.11 -9.23 7.31
C THR A 21 6.78 -8.40 6.21
N TRP A 22 7.65 -7.47 6.59
CA TRP A 22 8.44 -6.72 5.62
C TRP A 22 9.32 -7.66 4.76
N ALA A 23 9.95 -8.67 5.38
CA ALA A 23 10.78 -9.64 4.67
C ALA A 23 9.98 -10.42 3.60
N LEU A 24 8.77 -10.88 3.93
CA LEU A 24 7.92 -11.58 2.97
C LEU A 24 7.40 -10.62 1.87
N THR A 25 7.09 -9.38 2.21
CA THR A 25 6.72 -8.35 1.22
C THR A 25 7.84 -8.15 0.20
N THR A 26 9.07 -7.95 0.67
CA THR A 26 10.25 -7.79 -0.19
C THR A 26 10.50 -9.03 -1.06
N LEU A 27 10.31 -10.23 -0.52
CA LEU A 27 10.42 -11.48 -1.28
C LEU A 27 9.40 -11.54 -2.43
N ILE A 28 8.12 -11.31 -2.13
CA ILE A 28 7.02 -11.37 -3.11
C ILE A 28 7.26 -10.35 -4.23
N VAL A 29 7.57 -9.09 -3.87
CA VAL A 29 7.80 -8.02 -4.85
C VAL A 29 9.05 -8.28 -5.69
N THR A 30 10.13 -8.78 -5.09
CA THR A 30 11.34 -9.18 -5.83
C THR A 30 11.01 -10.28 -6.83
N ASN A 31 10.30 -11.33 -6.40
CA ASN A 31 9.93 -12.42 -7.30
C ASN A 31 9.02 -11.93 -8.44
N LEU A 32 8.05 -11.05 -8.17
CA LEU A 32 7.21 -10.45 -9.21
C LEU A 32 8.06 -9.76 -10.28
N VAL A 33 8.98 -8.90 -9.84
CA VAL A 33 9.87 -8.15 -10.74
C VAL A 33 10.76 -9.10 -11.54
N GLN A 34 11.45 -10.04 -10.88
CA GLN A 34 12.37 -10.95 -11.56
C GLN A 34 11.65 -11.87 -12.55
N ARG A 35 10.41 -12.28 -12.25
CA ARG A 35 9.70 -13.28 -13.05
C ARG A 35 8.86 -12.69 -14.18
N PHE A 36 8.21 -11.55 -13.93
CA PHE A 36 7.24 -10.94 -14.85
C PHE A 36 7.64 -9.53 -15.30
N GLY A 37 8.74 -8.99 -14.77
CA GLY A 37 9.23 -7.69 -15.15
C GLY A 37 9.92 -7.69 -16.51
N LYS A 38 10.00 -6.51 -17.13
CA LYS A 38 10.69 -6.33 -18.40
C LYS A 38 12.15 -5.98 -18.15
N SER A 39 13.08 -6.74 -18.74
CA SER A 39 14.51 -6.40 -18.72
C SER A 39 14.76 -5.06 -19.41
N LEU A 40 15.56 -4.21 -18.77
CA LEU A 40 16.05 -2.93 -19.28
C LEU A 40 17.56 -3.07 -19.45
N ASP A 41 18.03 -2.97 -20.70
CA ASP A 41 19.42 -3.24 -21.08
C ASP A 41 20.42 -2.51 -20.16
N GLY A 42 21.17 -3.30 -19.38
CA GLY A 42 22.20 -2.80 -18.46
C GLY A 42 21.70 -2.03 -17.22
N VAL A 43 20.40 -1.85 -17.03
CA VAL A 43 19.82 -1.04 -15.93
C VAL A 43 19.16 -1.91 -14.86
N GLY A 44 18.56 -3.03 -15.26
CA GLY A 44 17.87 -3.94 -14.34
C GLY A 44 16.53 -4.40 -14.89
N VAL A 45 15.61 -4.76 -14.00
CA VAL A 45 14.29 -5.28 -14.38
C VAL A 45 13.20 -4.32 -13.90
N ALA A 46 12.38 -3.84 -14.83
CA ALA A 46 11.26 -2.97 -14.53
C ALA A 46 10.14 -3.71 -13.79
N PHE A 47 9.30 -2.97 -13.06
CA PHE A 47 8.10 -3.55 -12.47
C PHE A 47 7.19 -4.15 -13.55
N PRO A 48 6.53 -5.30 -13.32
CA PRO A 48 5.67 -5.94 -14.31
C PRO A 48 4.53 -5.03 -14.75
N THR A 49 4.18 -5.09 -16.03
CA THR A 49 2.95 -4.46 -16.53
C THR A 49 1.72 -5.24 -16.08
N PRO A 50 0.52 -4.62 -16.09
CA PRO A 50 -0.73 -5.35 -15.87
C PRO A 50 -0.87 -6.56 -16.79
N GLN A 51 -0.49 -6.43 -18.07
CA GLN A 51 -0.56 -7.51 -19.06
C GLN A 51 0.36 -8.68 -18.70
N ALA A 52 1.55 -8.42 -18.18
CA ALA A 52 2.48 -9.48 -17.79
C ALA A 52 1.95 -10.34 -16.64
N ILE A 53 1.33 -9.70 -15.63
CA ILE A 53 0.71 -10.44 -14.52
C ILE A 53 -0.58 -11.13 -14.98
N ALA A 54 -1.41 -10.45 -15.78
CA ALA A 54 -2.67 -11.01 -16.31
C ALA A 54 -2.45 -12.22 -17.23
N GLY A 55 -1.33 -12.26 -17.97
CA GLY A 55 -0.96 -13.39 -18.82
C GLY A 55 -0.36 -14.59 -18.06
N SER A 56 -0.28 -14.52 -16.72
CA SER A 56 0.21 -15.61 -15.88
C SER A 56 -0.94 -16.51 -15.39
N SER A 57 -0.79 -17.15 -14.23
CA SER A 57 -1.84 -17.95 -13.61
C SER A 57 -1.81 -17.82 -12.09
N GLU A 58 -2.92 -18.12 -11.43
CA GLU A 58 -2.96 -18.19 -9.96
C GLU A 58 -1.91 -19.18 -9.43
N HIS A 59 -1.72 -20.30 -10.14
CA HIS A 59 -0.73 -21.31 -9.79
C HIS A 59 0.68 -20.70 -9.79
N SER A 60 1.09 -20.02 -10.84
CA SER A 60 2.41 -19.36 -10.94
C SER A 60 2.60 -18.28 -9.87
N LEU A 61 1.58 -17.44 -9.62
CA LEU A 61 1.63 -16.43 -8.56
C LEU A 61 1.79 -17.07 -7.17
N ARG A 62 1.22 -18.26 -6.96
CA ARG A 62 1.34 -18.98 -5.70
C ARG A 62 2.69 -19.70 -5.57
N SER A 63 3.11 -20.43 -6.59
CA SER A 63 4.26 -21.34 -6.54
C SER A 63 5.59 -20.62 -6.79
N GLU A 64 5.64 -19.70 -7.75
CA GLU A 64 6.87 -19.02 -8.18
C GLU A 64 7.07 -17.71 -7.40
N ILE A 65 5.99 -16.94 -7.21
CA ILE A 65 6.07 -15.61 -6.57
C ILE A 65 5.93 -15.69 -5.04
N LYS A 66 5.36 -16.79 -4.53
CA LYS A 66 5.03 -16.99 -3.11
C LYS A 66 3.97 -16.00 -2.60
N ALA A 67 3.06 -15.54 -3.46
CA ALA A 67 2.02 -14.57 -3.09
C ALA A 67 0.92 -15.16 -2.17
N GLY A 68 0.83 -16.49 -2.07
CA GLY A 68 -0.09 -17.18 -1.15
C GLY A 68 -1.55 -16.86 -1.46
N TYR A 69 -2.33 -16.47 -0.44
CA TYR A 69 -3.75 -16.12 -0.61
C TYR A 69 -3.98 -14.88 -1.48
N ARG A 70 -2.94 -14.06 -1.72
CA ARG A 70 -3.02 -12.85 -2.55
C ARG A 70 -2.98 -13.17 -4.05
N SER A 71 -2.55 -14.38 -4.42
CA SER A 71 -2.44 -14.82 -5.81
C SER A 71 -3.72 -14.55 -6.63
N PRO A 72 -4.93 -14.98 -6.20
CA PRO A 72 -6.16 -14.68 -6.94
C PRO A 72 -6.56 -13.19 -6.92
N TYR A 73 -6.01 -12.36 -6.02
CA TYR A 73 -6.32 -10.93 -5.96
C TYR A 73 -5.44 -10.15 -6.94
N LEU A 74 -4.15 -10.50 -6.98
CA LEU A 74 -3.19 -9.93 -7.92
C LEU A 74 -3.56 -10.25 -9.37
N LEU A 75 -4.01 -11.48 -9.63
CA LEU A 75 -4.45 -11.90 -10.97
C LEU A 75 -5.68 -11.11 -11.42
N GLU A 76 -6.74 -11.08 -10.61
CA GLU A 76 -7.98 -10.35 -10.92
C GLU A 76 -7.76 -8.84 -11.10
N LEU A 77 -6.93 -8.23 -10.24
CA LEU A 77 -6.54 -6.83 -10.39
C LEU A 77 -5.84 -6.59 -11.72
N ALA A 78 -4.84 -7.40 -12.05
CA ALA A 78 -4.06 -7.27 -13.28
C ALA A 78 -4.94 -7.44 -14.52
N GLU A 79 -5.85 -8.42 -14.52
CA GLU A 79 -6.81 -8.65 -15.61
C GLU A 79 -7.75 -7.45 -15.82
N ARG A 80 -8.29 -6.88 -14.75
CA ARG A 80 -9.18 -5.70 -14.84
C ARG A 80 -8.46 -4.47 -15.37
N VAL A 81 -7.23 -4.24 -14.94
CA VAL A 81 -6.42 -3.11 -15.41
C VAL A 81 -5.96 -3.34 -16.85
N ALA A 82 -5.49 -4.55 -17.19
CA ALA A 82 -5.08 -4.90 -18.55
C ALA A 82 -6.23 -4.80 -19.56
N SER A 83 -7.45 -5.15 -19.14
CA SER A 83 -8.68 -5.04 -19.95
C SER A 83 -9.36 -3.66 -19.88
N LYS A 84 -8.76 -2.69 -19.18
CA LYS A 84 -9.29 -1.33 -18.98
C LYS A 84 -10.66 -1.26 -18.27
N LYS A 85 -11.07 -2.33 -17.59
CA LYS A 85 -12.26 -2.35 -16.72
C LYS A 85 -12.05 -1.59 -15.40
N LEU A 86 -10.80 -1.31 -15.05
CA LEU A 86 -10.40 -0.52 -13.90
C LEU A 86 -9.24 0.37 -14.30
N ASP A 87 -9.39 1.68 -14.14
CA ASP A 87 -8.34 2.67 -14.35
C ASP A 87 -7.83 3.16 -12.99
N LEU A 88 -6.71 2.59 -12.54
CA LEU A 88 -6.08 2.99 -11.27
C LEU A 88 -5.39 4.35 -11.36
N GLU A 89 -4.94 4.77 -12.54
CA GLU A 89 -4.26 6.06 -12.68
C GLU A 89 -5.24 7.22 -12.49
N ALA A 90 -6.51 7.03 -12.87
CA ALA A 90 -7.59 7.99 -12.63
C ALA A 90 -7.75 8.38 -11.14
N TRP A 91 -7.34 7.51 -10.20
CA TRP A 91 -7.37 7.83 -8.76
C TRP A 91 -6.49 9.02 -8.38
N ARG A 92 -5.39 9.26 -9.12
CA ARG A 92 -4.46 10.36 -8.84
C ARG A 92 -5.06 11.74 -9.08
N SER A 93 -6.06 11.83 -9.97
CA SER A 93 -6.75 13.06 -10.35
C SER A 93 -8.26 12.98 -10.13
N SER A 94 -8.73 11.98 -9.38
CA SER A 94 -10.16 11.75 -9.16
C SER A 94 -10.82 12.99 -8.55
N PRO A 95 -11.99 13.42 -9.07
CA PRO A 95 -12.75 14.54 -8.51
C PRO A 95 -13.60 14.14 -7.29
N LEU A 96 -13.71 12.85 -6.98
CA LEU A 96 -14.56 12.33 -5.90
C LEU A 96 -14.14 12.89 -4.53
N ALA A 97 -15.08 12.94 -3.58
CA ALA A 97 -14.74 13.19 -2.19
C ALA A 97 -13.85 12.05 -1.65
N THR A 98 -12.98 12.33 -0.67
CA THR A 98 -12.03 11.32 -0.17
C THR A 98 -12.72 10.07 0.38
N THR A 99 -13.90 10.23 1.00
CA THR A 99 -14.72 9.12 1.50
C THR A 99 -15.28 8.24 0.37
N GLU A 100 -15.66 8.84 -0.75
CA GLU A 100 -16.18 8.10 -1.91
C GLU A 100 -15.04 7.35 -2.62
N LEU A 101 -13.90 8.03 -2.84
CA LEU A 101 -12.72 7.39 -3.41
C LEU A 101 -12.19 6.25 -2.51
N PHE A 102 -12.28 6.42 -1.19
CA PHE A 102 -11.93 5.35 -0.23
C PHE A 102 -12.80 4.10 -0.44
N GLU A 103 -14.12 4.26 -0.57
CA GLU A 103 -15.02 3.13 -0.79
C GLU A 103 -14.85 2.54 -2.21
N GLU A 104 -14.57 3.36 -3.23
CA GLU A 104 -14.22 2.88 -4.57
C GLU A 104 -12.97 2.00 -4.53
N MET A 105 -11.89 2.45 -3.87
CA MET A 105 -10.67 1.67 -3.68
C MET A 105 -10.93 0.35 -2.94
N ARG A 106 -11.81 0.36 -1.92
CA ARG A 106 -12.20 -0.84 -1.17
C ARG A 106 -13.04 -1.84 -1.99
N GLY A 107 -13.61 -1.42 -3.11
CA GLY A 107 -14.27 -2.30 -4.07
C GLY A 107 -13.30 -3.22 -4.82
N VAL A 108 -11.98 -2.98 -4.73
CA VAL A 108 -10.95 -3.85 -5.31
C VAL A 108 -10.61 -4.98 -4.35
N LYS A 109 -10.58 -6.22 -4.86
CA LYS A 109 -10.30 -7.41 -4.06
C LYS A 109 -8.90 -7.32 -3.43
N GLY A 110 -8.83 -7.57 -2.13
CA GLY A 110 -7.59 -7.45 -1.37
C GLY A 110 -7.30 -6.05 -0.83
N ILE A 111 -8.11 -5.04 -1.16
CA ILE A 111 -7.97 -3.68 -0.61
C ILE A 111 -8.94 -3.49 0.57
N GLY A 112 -8.45 -3.75 1.78
CA GLY A 112 -9.16 -3.43 3.02
C GLY A 112 -8.96 -1.97 3.48
N PRO A 113 -9.53 -1.56 4.63
CA PRO A 113 -9.38 -0.21 5.18
C PRO A 113 -7.92 0.25 5.35
N TYR A 114 -7.05 -0.68 5.76
CA TYR A 114 -5.61 -0.44 5.84
C TYR A 114 -5.00 -0.06 4.48
N ALA A 115 -5.24 -0.88 3.46
CA ALA A 115 -4.67 -0.69 2.13
C ALA A 115 -5.22 0.59 1.48
N ALA A 116 -6.54 0.79 1.51
CA ALA A 116 -7.19 1.99 0.97
C ALA A 116 -6.68 3.27 1.63
N GLY A 117 -6.56 3.29 2.97
CA GLY A 117 -6.03 4.45 3.69
C GLY A 117 -4.58 4.78 3.32
N ASN A 118 -3.76 3.77 3.04
CA ASN A 118 -2.39 4.00 2.59
C ASN A 118 -2.29 4.38 1.10
N ILE A 119 -3.14 3.82 0.23
CA ILE A 119 -3.21 4.22 -1.19
C ILE A 119 -3.68 5.68 -1.32
N LEU A 120 -4.65 6.12 -0.50
CA LEU A 120 -5.06 7.52 -0.44
C LEU A 120 -3.88 8.46 -0.20
N LYS A 121 -2.99 8.11 0.75
CA LYS A 121 -1.78 8.89 1.02
C LYS A 121 -0.85 8.97 -0.19
N LEU A 122 -0.75 7.90 -0.99
CA LEU A 122 0.07 7.86 -2.22
C LEU A 122 -0.52 8.73 -3.35
N VAL A 123 -1.83 8.98 -3.33
CA VAL A 123 -2.52 9.91 -4.25
C VAL A 123 -2.72 11.31 -3.64
N GLY A 124 -2.07 11.61 -2.51
CA GLY A 124 -2.06 12.95 -1.91
C GLY A 124 -3.27 13.28 -1.03
N ARG A 125 -4.04 12.29 -0.59
CA ARG A 125 -5.20 12.44 0.30
C ARG A 125 -4.88 11.84 1.67
N TYR A 126 -4.85 12.67 2.71
CA TYR A 126 -4.30 12.30 4.02
C TYR A 126 -5.37 12.11 5.10
N ASP A 127 -6.63 11.98 4.70
CA ASP A 127 -7.77 11.89 5.61
C ASP A 127 -7.83 10.56 6.37
N TYR A 128 -6.98 9.57 6.10
CA TYR A 128 -7.02 8.26 6.77
C TYR A 128 -5.65 7.88 7.33
N LEU A 129 -5.64 7.23 8.49
CA LEU A 129 -4.40 6.86 9.18
C LEU A 129 -3.72 5.65 8.52
N GLY A 130 -4.50 4.67 8.07
CA GLY A 130 -4.00 3.43 7.47
C GLY A 130 -3.30 2.54 8.51
N LEU A 131 -4.05 2.12 9.54
CA LEU A 131 -3.51 1.43 10.72
C LEU A 131 -3.16 -0.04 10.46
N ASP A 132 -1.88 -0.42 10.62
CA ASP A 132 -1.40 -1.80 10.78
C ASP A 132 -0.92 -2.09 12.22
N SER A 133 -0.39 -3.29 12.45
CA SER A 133 0.13 -3.68 13.76
C SER A 133 1.35 -2.86 14.17
N TRP A 134 2.21 -2.47 13.23
CA TRP A 134 3.43 -1.72 13.52
C TRP A 134 3.11 -0.30 13.99
N VAL A 135 2.30 0.45 13.25
CA VAL A 135 1.92 1.82 13.66
C VAL A 135 1.10 1.83 14.95
N ARG A 136 0.28 0.81 15.20
CA ARG A 136 -0.44 0.64 16.46
C ARG A 136 0.54 0.46 17.62
N SER A 137 1.49 -0.46 17.47
CA SER A 137 2.53 -0.70 18.49
C SER A 137 3.33 0.58 18.77
N LYS A 138 3.75 1.30 17.73
CA LYS A 138 4.50 2.54 17.89
C LYS A 138 3.69 3.65 18.57
N TYR A 139 2.40 3.76 18.26
CA TYR A 139 1.51 4.68 18.96
C TYR A 139 1.39 4.33 20.45
N TYR A 140 1.29 3.06 20.81
CA TYR A 140 1.20 2.63 22.22
C TYR A 140 2.47 3.01 22.99
N GLU A 141 3.64 2.78 22.40
CA GLU A 141 4.94 3.18 22.95
C GLU A 141 4.98 4.70 23.22
N LEU A 142 4.66 5.51 22.20
CA LEU A 142 4.80 6.97 22.26
C LEU A 142 3.77 7.66 23.16
N HIS A 143 2.53 7.17 23.19
CA HIS A 143 1.40 7.92 23.79
C HIS A 143 0.73 7.21 24.97
N ARG A 144 1.03 5.93 25.20
CA ARG A 144 0.30 5.08 26.15
C ARG A 144 1.19 4.26 27.08
N ASN A 145 2.49 4.52 27.10
CA ASN A 145 3.49 3.75 27.88
C ASN A 145 3.39 2.24 27.58
N GLY A 146 3.23 1.89 26.30
CA GLY A 146 3.09 0.51 25.83
C GLY A 146 1.70 -0.11 26.01
N ARG A 147 0.74 0.56 26.66
CA ARG A 147 -0.61 0.01 26.83
C ARG A 147 -1.40 0.04 25.52
N THR A 148 -2.01 -1.10 25.19
CA THR A 148 -2.87 -1.22 24.01
C THR A 148 -4.14 -0.38 24.16
N VAL A 149 -4.58 0.23 23.06
CA VAL A 149 -5.83 1.00 23.00
C VAL A 149 -6.60 0.66 21.73
N LYS A 150 -7.90 0.98 21.72
CA LYS A 150 -8.73 0.84 20.51
C LYS A 150 -8.30 1.84 19.44
N ASP A 151 -8.48 1.45 18.17
CA ASP A 151 -8.24 2.33 17.01
C ASP A 151 -8.97 3.68 17.13
N SER A 152 -10.18 3.70 17.69
CA SER A 152 -10.94 4.94 17.91
C SER A 152 -10.24 5.94 18.83
N THR A 153 -9.36 5.48 19.72
CA THR A 153 -8.51 6.35 20.55
C THR A 153 -7.38 6.97 19.74
N ILE A 154 -6.79 6.20 18.82
CA ILE A 154 -5.76 6.70 17.89
C ILE A 154 -6.39 7.73 16.94
N GLU A 155 -7.53 7.40 16.34
CA GLU A 155 -8.28 8.28 15.44
C GLU A 155 -8.66 9.61 16.12
N ARG A 156 -9.16 9.57 17.36
CA ARG A 156 -9.50 10.78 18.13
C ARG A 156 -8.28 11.64 18.46
N HIS A 157 -7.11 11.02 18.67
CA HIS A 157 -5.89 11.77 18.94
C HIS A 157 -5.44 12.62 17.74
N TYR A 158 -5.59 12.10 16.51
CA TYR A 158 -5.23 12.85 15.30
C TYR A 158 -6.39 13.61 14.65
N ALA A 159 -7.62 13.48 15.14
CA ALA A 159 -8.78 14.20 14.63
C ALA A 159 -8.60 15.73 14.51
N PRO A 160 -7.93 16.43 15.45
CA PRO A 160 -7.70 17.87 15.35
C PRO A 160 -6.91 18.31 14.10
N TYR A 161 -6.13 17.42 13.48
CA TYR A 161 -5.38 17.72 12.24
C TYR A 161 -6.25 17.67 10.98
N GLY A 162 -7.55 17.37 11.09
CA GLY A 162 -8.50 17.36 9.99
C GLY A 162 -8.05 16.48 8.83
N LYS A 163 -8.12 17.00 7.59
CA LYS A 163 -7.71 16.30 6.37
C LYS A 163 -6.24 15.87 6.34
N TRP A 164 -5.40 16.42 7.22
CA TRP A 164 -3.96 16.12 7.28
C TRP A 164 -3.62 15.07 8.33
N ARG A 165 -4.61 14.52 9.04
CA ARG A 165 -4.38 13.61 10.18
C ARG A 165 -3.50 12.40 9.85
N GLY A 166 -3.67 11.80 8.67
CA GLY A 166 -2.85 10.68 8.22
C GLY A 166 -1.40 11.06 7.91
N LEU A 167 -1.14 12.31 7.50
CA LEU A 167 0.21 12.82 7.29
C LEU A 167 0.91 13.05 8.62
N PHE A 168 0.28 13.78 9.55
CA PHE A 168 0.84 14.03 10.88
C PHE A 168 1.08 12.72 11.65
N PHE A 169 0.11 11.82 11.61
CA PHE A 169 0.27 10.48 12.17
C PHE A 169 1.49 9.76 11.61
N TRP A 170 1.62 9.70 10.28
CA TRP A 170 2.75 9.04 9.64
C TRP A 170 4.08 9.66 10.06
N LEU A 171 4.19 10.99 10.01
CA LEU A 171 5.41 11.72 10.38
C LEU A 171 5.80 11.46 11.84
N GLU A 172 4.85 11.38 12.77
CA GLU A 172 5.13 11.10 14.17
C GLU A 172 5.59 9.65 14.38
N MET A 173 4.89 8.67 13.78
CA MET A 173 5.25 7.25 13.91
C MET A 173 6.65 6.97 13.35
N THR A 174 7.05 7.68 12.29
CA THR A 174 8.35 7.51 11.64
C THR A 174 9.40 8.53 12.08
N ARG A 175 9.10 9.41 13.05
CA ARG A 175 10.04 10.48 13.45
C ARG A 175 11.42 9.94 13.77
N TYR A 176 11.46 8.84 14.52
CA TYR A 176 12.71 8.24 14.99
C TYR A 176 13.59 7.65 13.87
N TRP A 177 13.06 7.43 12.67
CA TRP A 177 13.86 7.03 11.50
C TRP A 177 14.79 8.15 11.02
N HIS A 178 14.61 9.35 11.56
CA HIS A 178 15.31 10.56 11.15
C HIS A 178 16.07 11.23 12.30
N ASP A 179 16.04 10.67 13.52
CA ASP A 179 16.66 11.29 14.71
C ASP A 179 18.18 11.50 14.54
N GLU A 180 18.86 10.64 13.78
CA GLU A 180 20.31 10.77 13.51
C GLU A 180 20.66 11.82 12.44
N LYS A 181 19.68 12.38 11.71
CA LYS A 181 19.93 13.21 10.52
C LYS A 181 19.74 14.72 10.71
N PHE A 182 19.25 15.15 11.88
CA PHE A 182 18.97 16.56 12.17
C PHE A 182 19.59 17.06 13.47
N LEU A 183 20.58 16.34 14.01
CA LEU A 183 21.48 16.85 15.03
C LEU A 183 22.47 17.81 14.33
N LEU A 184 22.07 19.08 14.21
CA LEU A 184 22.96 20.21 13.92
C LEU A 184 23.60 20.69 15.22
#